data_AF-A0A5C6Q6R9-F1
#
_entry.id   AF-A0A5C6Q6R9-F1
#
_cell.length_a   1.000
_cell.length_b   1.000
_cell.length_c   1.000
_cell.angle_alpha   90.00
_cell.angle_beta   90.00
_cell.angle_gamma   90.00
#
_symmetry.space_group_name_H-M   'P 1'
#
loop_
_entity.id
_entity.type
_entity.pdbx_description
1 polymer ?
#
loop_
_entity_poly.entity_id
_entity_poly.type
_entity_poly.pdbx_seq_one_letter_code
_entity_poly.pdbx_strand_id
1 'polypeptide(L)'
;MKYIYLFSTLTLMTITGCSTTENACEDITIASEQIQMCHSLQRQIAGAKGKPIKRTELERRYQVDCIDIRYYRDDKQPAICGNKQKIGEEIKTLKKEVKQ
;
A
#
# COMPACT_ATOMS: atom_id res chain seq x y z
N MET A 1 39.45 19.99 15.01
CA MET A 1 39.34 19.37 13.68
C MET A 1 38.91 17.90 13.70
N LYS A 2 39.61 16.99 14.40
CA LYS A 2 39.26 15.54 14.44
C LYS A 2 37.83 15.25 14.91
N TYR A 3 37.33 15.98 15.91
CA TYR A 3 35.95 15.84 16.40
C TYR A 3 34.89 16.37 15.42
N ILE A 4 35.23 17.36 14.59
CA ILE A 4 34.33 17.90 13.56
C ILE A 4 34.15 16.87 12.44
N TYR A 5 35.22 16.18 12.04
CA TYR A 5 35.14 15.07 11.08
C TYR A 5 34.32 13.90 11.63
N LEU A 6 34.51 13.54 12.91
CA LEU A 6 33.73 12.47 13.57
C LEU A 6 32.24 12.81 13.65
N PHE A 7 31.91 14.06 13.95
CA PHE A 7 30.52 14.53 14.00
C PHE A 7 29.87 14.54 12.61
N SER A 8 30.60 14.98 11.59
CA SER A 8 30.14 14.98 10.19
C SER A 8 29.84 13.56 9.67
N THR A 9 30.70 12.58 9.96
CA THR A 9 30.47 11.18 9.55
C THR A 9 29.26 10.57 10.24
N LEU A 10 29.02 10.92 11.50
CA LEU A 10 27.87 10.42 12.28
C LEU A 10 26.55 10.99 11.74
N THR A 11 26.52 12.28 11.38
CA THR A 11 25.33 12.90 10.78
C THR A 11 24.99 12.35 9.40
N LEU A 12 25.99 11.90 8.62
CA LEU A 12 25.73 11.34 7.28
C LEU A 12 25.04 9.96 7.35
N MET A 13 25.33 9.16 8.38
CA MET A 13 24.69 7.86 8.58
C MET A 13 23.22 7.96 9.01
N THR A 14 22.80 9.07 9.63
CA THR A 14 21.41 9.24 10.07
C THR A 14 20.44 9.62 8.94
N ILE A 15 20.94 9.98 7.75
CA ILE A 15 20.11 10.47 6.63
C ILE A 15 19.77 9.33 5.65
N THR A 16 20.28 8.11 5.83
CA THR A 16 19.99 6.97 4.91
C THR A 16 18.61 6.34 5.12
N GLY A 17 17.69 6.98 5.83
CA GLY A 17 16.27 6.63 5.88
C GLY A 17 15.54 7.05 4.60
N CYS A 18 16.02 6.63 3.44
CA CYS A 18 15.35 6.89 2.17
C CYS A 18 14.20 5.88 2.02
N SER A 19 12.95 6.34 2.09
CA SER A 19 11.80 5.49 1.78
C SER A 19 11.81 5.15 0.30
N THR A 20 12.27 3.96 -0.08
CA THR A 20 12.21 3.47 -1.45
C THR A 20 10.76 3.24 -1.85
N THR A 21 10.24 4.05 -2.77
CA THR A 21 8.87 3.98 -3.32
C THR A 21 8.74 3.00 -4.48
N GLU A 22 9.66 2.03 -4.65
CA GLU A 22 9.65 1.11 -5.81
C GLU A 22 8.31 0.35 -5.93
N ASN A 23 7.66 0.07 -4.80
CA ASN A 23 6.33 -0.54 -4.71
C ASN A 23 5.29 0.37 -4.05
N ALA A 24 5.28 1.67 -4.40
CA ALA A 24 4.32 2.62 -3.84
C ALA A 24 2.86 2.41 -4.31
N CYS A 25 2.66 1.56 -5.32
CA CYS A 25 1.33 1.17 -5.80
C CYS A 25 0.99 -0.23 -5.32
N GLU A 26 -0.26 -0.40 -4.94
CA GLU A 26 -0.75 -1.70 -4.51
C GLU A 26 -0.68 -2.70 -5.68
N ASP A 27 -0.24 -3.92 -5.39
CA ASP A 27 -0.25 -5.01 -6.35
C ASP A 27 -1.70 -5.47 -6.59
N ILE A 28 -2.10 -5.51 -7.85
CA ILE A 28 -3.45 -5.90 -8.28
C ILE A 28 -3.79 -7.31 -7.77
N THR A 29 -2.81 -8.22 -7.69
CA THR A 29 -3.01 -9.58 -7.17
C THR A 29 -3.41 -9.56 -5.70
N ILE A 30 -2.67 -8.84 -4.86
CA ILE A 30 -2.96 -8.68 -3.43
C ILE A 30 -4.31 -7.98 -3.21
N ALA A 31 -4.61 -6.93 -3.98
CA ALA A 31 -5.90 -6.26 -3.93
C ALA A 31 -7.06 -7.22 -4.25
N SER A 32 -6.89 -8.08 -5.26
CA SER A 32 -7.90 -9.06 -5.67
C SER A 32 -8.11 -10.15 -4.61
N GLU A 33 -7.04 -10.63 -3.97
CA GLU A 33 -7.10 -11.59 -2.86
C GLU A 33 -7.85 -11.00 -1.66
N GLN A 34 -7.57 -9.74 -1.31
CA GLN A 34 -8.28 -9.03 -0.23
C GLN A 34 -9.77 -8.89 -0.51
N ILE A 35 -10.16 -8.58 -1.76
CA ILE A 35 -11.57 -8.53 -2.17
C ILE A 35 -12.24 -9.90 -2.02
N GLN A 36 -11.58 -10.99 -2.44
CA GLN A 36 -12.10 -12.34 -2.29
C GLN A 36 -12.30 -12.73 -0.82
N MET A 37 -11.34 -12.38 0.05
CA MET A 37 -11.47 -12.59 1.50
C MET A 37 -12.68 -11.84 2.07
N CYS A 38 -12.88 -10.58 1.68
CA CYS A 38 -14.02 -9.79 2.11
C CYS A 38 -15.36 -10.39 1.66
N HIS A 39 -15.44 -10.89 0.42
CA HIS A 39 -16.64 -11.61 -0.04
C HIS A 39 -16.90 -12.89 0.73
N SER A 40 -15.86 -13.67 1.05
CA SER A 40 -15.99 -14.86 1.90
C SER A 40 -16.53 -14.50 3.28
N LEU A 41 -16.00 -13.44 3.90
CA LEU A 41 -16.41 -12.99 5.22
C LEU A 41 -17.87 -12.52 5.23
N GLN A 42 -18.31 -11.81 4.18
CA GLN A 42 -19.69 -11.37 4.03
C GLN A 42 -20.67 -12.55 3.91
N ARG A 43 -20.29 -13.63 3.20
CA ARG A 43 -21.08 -14.88 3.16
C ARG A 43 -21.15 -15.54 4.54
N GLN A 44 -20.07 -15.52 5.31
CA GLN A 44 -20.06 -16.06 6.67
C GLN A 44 -20.97 -15.26 7.62
N ILE A 45 -21.00 -13.93 7.51
CA ILE A 45 -21.92 -13.06 8.26
C ILE A 45 -23.37 -13.41 7.93
N ALA A 46 -23.70 -13.55 6.63
CA ALA A 46 -25.03 -13.93 6.18
C ALA A 46 -25.45 -15.32 6.73
N GLY A 47 -24.51 -16.28 6.77
CA GLY A 47 -24.71 -17.62 7.31
C GLY A 47 -24.76 -17.71 8.84
N ALA A 48 -24.40 -16.65 9.57
CA ALA A 48 -24.36 -16.65 11.05
C ALA A 48 -25.71 -16.33 11.72
N LYS A 49 -26.84 -16.50 11.00
CA LYS A 49 -28.19 -16.24 11.52
C LYS A 49 -28.45 -17.07 12.79
N GLY A 50 -28.99 -16.44 13.82
CA GLY A 50 -29.28 -17.08 15.11
C GLY A 50 -28.05 -17.33 15.99
N LYS A 51 -26.86 -16.83 15.61
CA LYS A 51 -25.63 -16.90 16.43
C LYS A 51 -25.07 -15.49 16.68
N PRO A 52 -25.68 -14.71 17.61
CA PRO A 52 -25.37 -13.28 17.78
C PRO A 52 -23.89 -13.00 18.02
N ILE A 53 -23.26 -13.70 18.98
CA ILE A 53 -21.84 -13.49 19.32
C ILE A 53 -20.93 -13.75 18.11
N LYS A 54 -21.17 -14.85 17.38
CA LYS A 54 -20.41 -15.18 16.17
C LYS A 54 -20.60 -14.13 15.08
N ARG A 55 -21.84 -13.68 14.88
CA ARG A 55 -22.16 -12.67 13.89
C ARG A 55 -21.47 -11.34 14.22
N THR A 56 -21.53 -10.89 15.47
CA THR A 56 -20.89 -9.65 15.92
C THR A 56 -19.38 -9.67 15.70
N GLU A 57 -18.69 -10.78 16.02
CA GLU A 57 -17.24 -10.86 15.77
C GLU A 57 -16.91 -10.90 14.27
N LEU A 58 -17.72 -11.57 13.45
CA LEU A 58 -17.53 -11.56 11.99
C LEU A 58 -17.76 -10.15 11.40
N GLU A 59 -18.78 -9.43 11.86
CA GLU A 59 -19.05 -8.04 11.46
C GLU A 59 -17.93 -7.11 11.91
N ARG A 60 -17.39 -7.31 13.12
CA ARG A 60 -16.21 -6.56 13.62
C ARG A 60 -14.99 -6.78 12.71
N ARG A 61 -14.70 -8.03 12.35
CA ARG A 61 -13.59 -8.35 11.42
C ARG A 61 -13.80 -7.72 10.05
N TYR A 62 -15.03 -7.76 9.53
CA TYR A 62 -15.33 -7.16 8.24
C TYR A 62 -15.12 -5.64 8.27
N GLN A 63 -15.54 -4.97 9.35
CA GLN A 63 -15.31 -3.54 9.50
C GLN A 63 -13.82 -3.20 9.50
N VAL A 64 -13.02 -3.89 10.32
CA VAL A 64 -11.58 -3.63 10.41
C VAL A 64 -10.87 -3.96 9.10
N ASP A 65 -11.04 -5.18 8.59
CA ASP A 65 -10.20 -5.70 7.51
C ASP A 65 -10.63 -5.18 6.12
N CYS A 66 -11.94 -4.97 5.92
CA CYS A 66 -12.49 -4.67 4.60
C CYS A 66 -12.88 -3.21 4.40
N ILE A 67 -13.18 -2.48 5.48
CA ILE A 67 -13.64 -1.08 5.41
C ILE A 67 -12.55 -0.15 5.92
N ASP A 68 -12.17 -0.25 7.20
CA ASP A 68 -11.31 0.74 7.86
C ASP A 68 -9.91 0.75 7.24
N ILE A 69 -9.28 -0.42 7.06
CA ILE A 69 -7.95 -0.51 6.43
C ILE A 69 -7.99 0.00 4.98
N ARG A 70 -9.07 -0.27 4.23
CA ARG A 70 -9.16 0.11 2.81
C ARG A 70 -9.45 1.59 2.62
N TYR A 71 -10.28 2.18 3.49
CA TYR A 71 -10.61 3.62 3.48
C TYR A 71 -9.35 4.49 3.44
N TYR A 72 -8.35 4.20 4.28
CA TYR A 72 -7.12 4.98 4.33
C TYR A 72 -6.15 4.70 3.18
N ARG A 73 -6.19 3.48 2.62
CA ARG A 73 -5.28 3.07 1.54
C ARG A 73 -5.75 3.57 0.18
N ASP A 74 -7.05 3.42 -0.09
CA ASP A 74 -7.67 3.86 -1.34
C ASP A 74 -7.65 5.39 -1.48
N ASP A 75 -7.71 6.15 -0.37
CA ASP A 75 -7.57 7.62 -0.38
C ASP A 75 -6.17 8.09 -0.83
N LYS A 76 -5.12 7.34 -0.49
CA LYS A 76 -3.73 7.72 -0.81
C LYS A 76 -3.25 7.19 -2.15
N GLN A 77 -3.81 6.09 -2.64
CA GLN A 77 -3.43 5.47 -3.91
C GLN A 77 -3.49 6.44 -5.12
N PRO A 78 -4.55 7.24 -5.35
CA PRO A 78 -4.64 8.14 -6.51
C PRO A 78 -3.53 9.19 -6.55
N ALA A 79 -3.16 9.75 -5.39
CA ALA A 79 -2.12 10.78 -5.28
C ALA A 79 -0.72 10.24 -5.62
N ILE A 80 -0.49 8.93 -5.46
CA ILE A 80 0.80 8.27 -5.63
C ILE A 80 0.87 7.52 -6.98
N CYS A 81 -0.25 6.96 -7.44
CA CYS A 81 -0.29 6.01 -8.55
C CYS A 81 -1.13 6.46 -9.74
N GLY A 82 -1.90 7.55 -9.63
CA GLY A 82 -2.86 7.97 -10.65
C GLY A 82 -2.26 8.29 -12.03
N ASN A 83 -0.96 8.54 -12.13
CA ASN A 83 -0.23 8.81 -13.37
C ASN A 83 0.96 7.88 -13.62
N LYS A 84 1.19 6.85 -12.78
CA LYS A 84 2.37 5.99 -12.87
C LYS A 84 2.53 5.34 -14.24
N GLN A 85 1.43 4.94 -14.86
CA GLN A 85 1.44 4.35 -16.20
C GLN A 85 1.90 5.34 -17.27
N LYS A 86 1.38 6.58 -17.25
CA LYS A 86 1.77 7.63 -18.20
C LYS A 86 3.26 7.99 -18.06
N ILE A 87 3.73 8.15 -16.82
CA ILE A 87 5.15 8.39 -16.53
C ILE A 87 6.02 7.23 -17.05
N GLY A 88 5.58 5.98 -16.87
CA GLY A 88 6.30 4.81 -17.36
C GLY A 88 6.39 4.75 -18.89
N GLU A 89 5.35 5.19 -19.58
CA GLU A 89 5.33 5.30 -21.05
C GLU A 89 6.26 6.42 -21.54
N GLU A 90 6.22 7.59 -20.91
CA GLU A 90 7.11 8.73 -21.21
C GLU A 90 8.60 8.39 -20.96
N ILE A 91 8.93 7.68 -19.88
CA ILE A 91 10.30 7.23 -19.64
C ILE A 91 10.77 6.26 -20.74
N LYS A 92 9.87 5.41 -21.25
CA LYS A 92 10.21 4.47 -22.34
C LYS A 92 10.44 5.21 -23.66
N THR A 93 9.68 6.26 -23.96
CA THR A 93 9.89 7.08 -25.18
C THR A 93 11.19 7.84 -25.08
N LEU A 94 11.46 8.52 -23.97
CA LEU A 94 12.73 9.24 -23.73
C LEU A 94 13.95 8.31 -23.84
N LYS A 95 13.87 7.08 -23.31
CA LYS A 95 14.95 6.09 -23.44
C LYS A 95 15.18 5.61 -24.88
N LYS A 96 14.16 5.65 -25.73
CA LYS A 96 14.29 5.32 -27.16
C LYS A 96 14.94 6.47 -27.91
N GLU A 97 14.53 7.70 -27.61
CA GLU A 97 15.08 8.94 -28.19
C GLU A 97 16.55 9.16 -27.83
N VAL A 98 16.97 8.85 -26.59
CA VAL A 98 18.38 8.96 -26.15
C VAL A 98 19.27 7.85 -26.74
N LYS A 99 18.68 6.74 -27.20
CA LYS A 99 19.40 5.63 -27.84
C LYS A 99 19.48 5.75 -29.37
N GLN A 100 18.74 6.68 -29.97
CA GLN A 100 18.85 7.07 -31.37
C GLN A 100 19.90 8.17 -31.53
#